data_AF-D3AUG6-F1
#
_entry.id   AF-D3AUG6-F1
#
_cell.length_a   1.000
_cell.length_b   1.000
_cell.length_c   1.000
_cell.angle_alpha   90.00
_cell.angle_beta   90.00
_cell.angle_gamma   90.00
#
_symmetry.space_group_name_H-M   'P 1'
#
loop_
_entity.id
_entity.type
_entity.pdbx_description
1 polymer ?
#
loop_
_entity_poly.entity_id
_entity_poly.type
_entity_poly.pdbx_seq_one_letter_code
_entity_poly.pdbx_strand_id
1 'polypeptide(L)' 'MNVGKAVEQVKLGKGMRLPHWTKDTAIRMKFPDEHSDMTEPYLYVDSLVLGRWPWKESTEELLSTKWEVVD' A
#
# COMPACT_ATOMS: atom_id res chain seq x y z
N MET A 1 -3.83 3.97 12.57
CA MET A 1 -4.93 4.73 11.93
C MET A 1 -5.86 3.77 11.19
N ASN A 2 -7.07 4.20 10.78
CA ASN A 2 -7.93 3.34 9.95
C ASN A 2 -7.42 3.26 8.51
N VAL A 3 -7.85 2.23 7.77
CA VAL A 3 -7.42 1.99 6.38
C VAL A 3 -7.71 3.18 5.47
N GLY A 4 -8.88 3.83 5.60
CA GLY A 4 -9.26 4.98 4.78
C GLY A 4 -8.27 6.15 4.90
N LYS A 5 -7.91 6.55 6.12
CA LYS A 5 -6.91 7.62 6.33
C LYS A 5 -5.52 7.23 5.83
N ALA A 6 -5.15 5.95 5.96
CA ALA A 6 -3.87 5.45 5.46
C ALA A 6 -3.83 5.51 3.93
N VAL A 7 -4.89 5.06 3.24
CA VAL A 7 -5.00 5.11 1.77
C VAL A 7 -4.95 6.54 1.25
N GLU A 8 -5.56 7.51 1.94
CA GLU A 8 -5.42 8.92 1.57
C GLU A 8 -3.97 9.41 1.61
N GLN A 9 -3.16 8.93 2.56
CA GLN A 9 -1.72 9.24 2.57
C GLN A 9 -0.97 8.52 1.45
N VAL A 10 -1.37 7.29 1.12
CA VAL A 10 -0.76 6.53 0.02
C VAL A 10 -1.02 7.20 -1.33
N LYS A 11 -2.20 7.79 -1.55
CA LYS A 11 -2.49 8.60 -2.74
C LYS A 11 -1.53 9.80 -2.90
N LEU A 12 -0.97 10.30 -1.80
CA LEU A 12 0.02 11.39 -1.80
C LEU A 12 1.45 10.89 -2.06
N GLY A 13 1.65 9.61 -2.34
CA GLY A 13 2.94 9.00 -2.64
C GLY A 13 3.62 8.30 -1.46
N LYS A 14 3.00 8.32 -0.27
CA LYS A 14 3.52 7.62 0.92
C LYS A 14 3.23 6.12 0.85
N GLY A 15 3.87 5.35 1.73
CA GLY A 15 3.51 3.96 1.99
C GLY A 15 2.61 3.80 3.20
N MET A 16 1.91 2.67 3.29
CA MET A 16 1.24 2.24 4.51
C MET A 16 1.55 0.79 4.85
N ARG A 17 1.55 0.43 6.12
CA ARG A 17 1.79 -0.94 6.58
C ARG A 17 1.09 -1.24 7.89
N LEU A 18 1.03 -2.52 8.25
CA LEU A 18 0.61 -2.94 9.58
C LEU A 18 1.82 -3.22 10.49
N PRO A 19 1.69 -3.06 11.82
CA PRO A 19 2.84 -3.15 12.73
C PRO A 19 3.49 -4.53 12.78
N HIS A 20 2.73 -5.58 12.45
CA HIS A 20 3.20 -6.96 12.43
C HIS A 20 3.91 -7.35 11.12
N TRP A 21 3.91 -6.46 10.12
CA TRP A 21 4.63 -6.69 8.87
C TRP A 21 6.12 -6.38 9.02
N THR A 22 6.94 -6.98 8.15
CA THR A 22 8.36 -6.64 8.09
C THR A 22 8.54 -5.16 7.75
N LYS A 23 9.60 -4.53 8.29
CA LYS A 23 9.88 -3.11 8.08
C LYS A 23 10.12 -2.77 6.60
N ASP A 24 10.56 -3.76 5.84
CA ASP A 24 10.88 -3.66 4.42
C ASP A 24 9.67 -3.86 3.50
N THR A 25 8.46 -4.00 4.06
CA THR A 25 7.22 -4.22 3.32
C THR A 25 6.25 -3.07 3.57
N ALA A 26 5.84 -2.40 2.50
CA ALA A 26 4.85 -1.34 2.53
C ALA A 26 3.90 -1.43 1.34
N ILE A 27 2.65 -1.02 1.53
CA ILE A 27 1.68 -0.86 0.44
C ILE A 27 1.86 0.53 -0.14
N ARG A 28 1.99 0.62 -1.46
CA ARG A 28 2.06 1.88 -2.21
C ARG A 28 1.03 1.88 -3.32
N MET A 29 0.77 3.06 -3.87
CA MET A 29 -0.05 3.25 -5.06
C MET A 29 0.86 3.60 -6.22
N LYS A 30 0.59 3.01 -7.39
CA LYS A 30 1.15 3.50 -8.65
C LYS A 30 0.06 4.22 -9.43
N PHE A 31 0.36 5.43 -9.86
CA PHE A 31 -0.41 6.08 -10.92
C PHE A 31 0.19 5.65 -12.25
N PRO A 32 -0.65 5.24 -13.22
CA PRO A 32 -0.16 4.78 -14.50
C PRO A 32 0.59 5.91 -15.22
N ASP A 33 1.78 5.58 -15.70
CA ASP A 33 2.66 6.42 -16.51
C ASP A 33 2.72 5.89 -17.96
N GLU A 34 3.42 6.57 -18.88
CA GLU A 34 3.57 6.15 -20.29
C GLU A 34 4.18 4.74 -20.46
N HIS A 35 4.73 4.16 -19.40
CA HIS A 35 5.33 2.82 -19.37
C HIS A 35 4.55 1.81 -18.52
N SER A 36 3.31 2.13 -18.13
CA SER A 36 2.49 1.27 -17.29
C SER A 36 1.53 0.43 -18.12
N ASP A 37 1.50 -0.89 -17.87
CA ASP A 37 0.55 -1.81 -18.51
C ASP A 37 -0.91 -1.63 -18.03
N MET A 38 -1.10 -0.94 -16.90
CA MET A 38 -2.42 -0.62 -16.34
C MET A 38 -2.85 0.79 -16.70
N THR A 39 -4.15 0.98 -16.96
CA THR A 39 -4.75 2.29 -17.28
C THR A 39 -5.33 3.01 -16.07
N GLU A 40 -5.58 2.29 -14.97
CA GLU A 40 -6.16 2.82 -13.74
C GLU A 40 -5.15 2.76 -12.58
N PRO A 41 -5.23 3.66 -11.58
CA PRO A 41 -4.39 3.60 -10.39
C PRO A 41 -4.61 2.31 -9.60
N TYR A 42 -3.53 1.70 -9.13
CA TYR A 42 -3.59 0.43 -8.41
C TYR A 42 -2.69 0.41 -7.18
N LEU A 43 -3.08 -0.41 -6.21
CA LEU A 43 -2.31 -0.67 -5.00
C LEU A 43 -1.45 -1.91 -5.18
N TYR A 44 -0.22 -1.83 -4.68
CA TYR A 44 0.71 -2.94 -4.70
C TYR A 44 1.50 -2.97 -3.40
N VAL A 45 1.91 -4.17 -3.00
CA VAL A 45 2.92 -4.33 -1.95
C VAL A 45 4.29 -4.13 -2.58
N ASP A 46 5.10 -3.29 -1.96
CA ASP A 46 6.51 -3.11 -2.24
C ASP A 46 7.30 -3.75 -1.11
N SER A 47 7.95 -4.88 -1.39
CA SER A 47 8.86 -5.55 -0.49
C SER A 47 10.26 -5.54 -1.06
N LEU A 48 11.24 -5.03 -0.30
CA LEU A 48 12.63 -5.02 -0.75
C LEU A 48 13.18 -6.44 -0.98
N VAL A 49 12.64 -7.45 -0.29
CA VAL A 49 13.11 -8.84 -0.35
C VAL A 49 12.35 -9.67 -1.38
N LEU A 50 11.03 -9.49 -1.45
CA LEU A 50 10.13 -10.35 -2.23
C LEU A 50 9.66 -9.69 -3.54
N GLY A 51 10.00 -8.42 -3.76
CA GLY A 51 9.59 -7.66 -4.94
C GLY A 51 8.21 -7.03 -4.81
N ARG A 52 7.53 -6.86 -5.94
CA ARG A 52 6.25 -6.14 -6.03
C ARG A 52 5.13 -7.04 -6.52
N TRP A 53 4.00 -7.01 -5.83
CA TRP A 53 2.80 -7.74 -6.23
C TRP A 53 1.54 -6.92 -5.97
N PRO A 54 0.47 -7.12 -6.75
CA PRO A 54 -0.79 -6.42 -6.54
C PRO A 54 -1.35 -6.71 -5.15
N TRP A 55 -1.87 -5.68 -4.49
CA TRP A 55 -2.45 -5.79 -3.15
C TRP A 55 -3.96 -5.60 -3.19
N LYS A 56 -4.66 -6.42 -2.42
CA LYS A 56 -6.08 -6.27 -2.12
C LYS A 56 -6.26 -6.55 -0.64
N GLU A 57 -7.00 -5.68 0.04
CA GLU A 57 -7.25 -5.82 1.47
C GLU A 57 -8.04 -7.10 1.80
N SER A 58 -7.64 -7.77 2.87
CA SER A 58 -8.49 -8.71 3.58
C SER A 58 -9.50 -8.00 4.48
N THR A 59 -10.55 -8.69 4.90
CA THR A 59 -11.56 -8.14 5.83
C THR A 59 -10.95 -7.68 7.16
N GLU A 60 -9.93 -8.39 7.66
CA GLU A 60 -9.23 -8.02 8.89
C GLU A 60 -8.45 -6.70 8.72
N GLU A 61 -7.74 -6.56 7.60
CA GLU A 61 -7.00 -5.36 7.23
C GLU A 61 -7.91 -4.15 7.05
N LEU A 62 -9.06 -4.34 6.39
CA LEU A 62 -10.08 -3.31 6.19
C LEU A 62 -10.63 -2.78 7.53
N LEU A 63 -10.86 -3.67 8.49
CA LEU A 63 -11.38 -3.33 9.83
C LEU A 63 -10.28 -2.88 10.81
N SER A 64 -9.00 -3.00 10.43
CA SER A 64 -7.89 -2.63 11.29
C SER A 64 -7.79 -1.11 11.48
N THR A 65 -7.56 -0.70 12.72
CA THR A 65 -7.29 0.69 13.13
C THR A 65 -5.81 0.95 13.41
N LYS A 66 -4.95 -0.05 13.13
CA LYS A 66 -3.53 -0.07 13.48
C LYS A 66 -2.60 0.28 12.32
N TRP A 67 -3.12 0.82 11.22
CA TRP A 67 -2.29 1.21 10.09
C TRP A 67 -1.26 2.27 10.46
N GLU A 68 -0.05 2.12 9.93
CA GLU A 68 1.06 3.05 10.05
C GLU A 68 1.40 3.60 8.66
N VAL A 69 1.71 4.89 8.57
CA VAL A 69 2.16 5.53 7.33
C VAL A 69 3.68 5.60 7.38
N VAL A 70 4.32 5.22 6.27
CA VAL A 70 5.77 5.23 6.06
C VAL A 70 6.08 6.08 4.84
N ASP A 71 7.30 6.61 4.77
CA ASP A 71 7.76 7.43 3.66
C ASP A 71 8.23 6.56 2.47
#